data_AF-A0A422HJP9-F1
#
_entry.id   AF-A0A422HJP9-F1
#
_cell.length_a   1.000
_cell.length_b   1.000
_cell.length_c   1.000
_cell.angle_alpha   90.00
_cell.angle_beta   90.00
_cell.angle_gamma   90.00
#
_symmetry.space_group_name_H-M   'P 1'
#
loop_
_entity.id
_entity.type
_entity.pdbx_description
1 polymer ?
#
loop_
_entity_poly.entity_id
_entity_poly.type
_entity_poly.pdbx_seq_one_letter_code
_entity_poly.pdbx_strand_id
1 'polypeptide(L)'
;MKRTLLTTLITTAVLMTTLAGLPATAAAEEFCPASTLKQAETVAQQTYNYIAYKSPRRYGNSIPEHQRLERLNAINREVSRVEATYNIKLPRVNILHLTDSNRGFYSYRRDEIIFSTTRLAHTLRHEFAHVIDHRLGVTGREWKQLVEKMKDTYHFSPSEYANTNLEEYWAEAFAYFTAPGYGTSDNRFPAELETFITNVIDQLERPVMLVASTCR
;
A
#
# COMPACT_ATOMS: atom_id res chain seq x y z
N MET A 1 20.33 -44.27 -20.67
CA MET A 1 20.23 -44.46 -19.19
C MET A 1 21.64 -44.48 -18.65
N LYS A 2 22.12 -43.68 -17.70
CA LYS A 2 21.58 -42.62 -16.83
C LYS A 2 22.77 -41.65 -16.59
N ARG A 3 22.51 -40.34 -16.65
CA ARG A 3 23.48 -39.29 -16.34
C ARG A 3 23.78 -39.29 -14.85
N THR A 4 25.06 -39.21 -14.53
CA THR A 4 25.62 -39.16 -13.17
C THR A 4 25.21 -37.86 -12.46
N LEU A 5 24.93 -38.00 -11.17
CA LEU A 5 24.35 -37.05 -10.24
C LEU A 5 25.07 -35.69 -10.23
N LEU A 6 24.32 -34.62 -10.50
CA LEU A 6 24.71 -33.24 -10.20
C LEU A 6 24.72 -33.07 -8.68
N THR A 7 25.91 -32.78 -8.17
CA THR A 7 26.21 -32.53 -6.76
C THR A 7 25.60 -31.18 -6.35
N THR A 8 24.92 -31.22 -5.22
CA THR A 8 24.26 -30.13 -4.51
C THR A 8 25.26 -29.00 -4.19
N LEU A 9 25.01 -27.80 -4.70
CA LEU A 9 25.60 -26.56 -4.18
C LEU A 9 24.55 -25.91 -3.29
N ILE A 10 24.69 -26.16 -1.98
CA ILE A 10 24.02 -25.37 -0.95
C ILE A 10 24.88 -24.12 -0.81
N THR A 11 24.50 -23.04 -1.49
CA THR A 11 24.99 -21.70 -1.19
C THR A 11 24.27 -21.24 0.07
N THR A 12 24.90 -21.47 1.22
CA THR A 12 24.55 -20.78 2.47
C THR A 12 24.91 -19.31 2.31
N ALA A 13 23.97 -18.52 1.79
CA ALA A 13 24.06 -17.07 1.90
C ALA A 13 23.86 -16.72 3.37
N VAL A 14 24.96 -16.38 4.05
CA VAL A 14 24.92 -15.67 5.33
C VAL A 14 24.32 -14.30 5.03
N LEU A 15 23.01 -14.16 5.21
CA LEU A 15 22.36 -12.86 5.29
C LEU A 15 22.92 -12.16 6.53
N MET A 16 23.86 -11.23 6.32
CA MET A 16 24.12 -10.21 7.32
C MET A 16 22.82 -9.43 7.48
N THR A 17 22.11 -9.69 8.57
CA THR A 17 21.03 -8.85 9.08
C THR A 17 21.64 -7.54 9.55
N THR A 18 21.96 -6.65 8.61
CA THR A 18 21.78 -5.24 8.89
C THR A 18 20.28 -5.04 8.98
N LEU A 19 19.73 -5.11 10.19
CA LEU A 19 18.55 -4.36 10.57
C LEU A 19 18.89 -2.88 10.37
N ALA A 20 18.95 -2.46 9.11
CA ALA A 20 18.82 -1.06 8.76
C ALA A 20 17.42 -0.70 9.26
N GLY A 21 17.38 0.03 10.38
CA GLY A 21 16.13 0.50 10.94
C GLY A 21 15.29 1.13 9.84
N LEU A 22 13.96 1.02 10.00
CA LEU A 22 12.99 1.74 9.19
C LEU A 22 13.57 3.12 8.84
N PRO A 23 13.62 3.50 7.55
CA PRO A 23 14.29 4.71 7.13
C PRO A 23 13.85 5.85 8.04
N ALA A 24 14.82 6.47 8.71
CA ALA A 24 14.60 7.67 9.51
C ALA A 24 13.76 8.60 8.64
N THR A 25 12.53 8.86 9.11
CA THR A 25 11.47 9.57 8.38
C THR A 25 12.09 10.57 7.41
N ALA A 26 12.19 10.19 6.13
CA ALA A 26 12.59 11.13 5.10
C ALA A 26 11.66 12.32 5.31
N ALA A 27 12.25 13.48 5.63
CA ALA A 27 11.50 14.67 5.99
C ALA A 27 10.39 14.80 4.96
N ALA A 28 9.14 14.59 5.38
CA ALA A 28 8.02 14.52 4.47
C ALA A 28 8.10 15.79 3.62
N GLU A 29 8.36 15.64 2.32
CA GLU A 29 8.26 16.77 1.41
C GLU A 29 6.94 17.44 1.73
N GLU A 30 6.98 18.72 2.09
CA GLU A 30 5.84 19.42 2.63
C GLU A 30 4.74 19.36 1.57
N PHE A 31 3.73 18.52 1.79
CA PHE A 31 2.68 18.30 0.81
C PHE A 31 1.97 19.62 0.56
N CYS A 32 2.13 20.19 -0.64
CA CYS A 32 1.43 21.38 -1.07
C CYS A 32 0.05 20.98 -1.63
N PRO A 33 -1.07 21.23 -0.93
CA PRO A 33 -2.40 20.92 -1.46
C PRO A 33 -2.67 21.76 -2.70
N ALA A 34 -3.30 21.15 -3.71
CA ALA A 34 -3.72 21.88 -4.89
C ALA A 34 -4.79 22.93 -4.54
N SER A 35 -4.74 24.10 -5.17
CA SER A 35 -5.72 25.17 -4.97
C SER A 35 -6.96 25.03 -5.86
N THR A 36 -6.90 24.16 -6.88
CA THR A 36 -8.01 23.88 -7.80
C THR A 36 -8.20 22.38 -8.03
N LEU A 37 -9.43 21.96 -8.38
CA LEU A 37 -9.73 20.56 -8.67
C LEU A 37 -8.87 20.02 -9.82
N LYS A 38 -8.70 20.80 -10.88
CA LYS A 38 -7.90 20.42 -12.06
C LYS A 38 -6.43 20.13 -11.70
N GLN A 39 -5.84 20.92 -10.80
CA GLN A 39 -4.48 20.68 -10.32
C GLN A 39 -4.42 19.40 -9.47
N ALA A 40 -5.40 19.19 -8.59
CA ALA A 40 -5.48 17.95 -7.80
C ALA A 40 -5.61 16.71 -8.69
N GLU A 41 -6.40 16.79 -9.77
CA GLU A 41 -6.55 15.73 -10.78
C GLU A 41 -5.24 15.46 -11.53
N THR A 42 -4.49 16.51 -11.89
CA THR A 42 -3.20 16.37 -12.57
C THR A 42 -2.19 15.62 -11.69
N VAL A 43 -2.16 15.90 -10.40
CA VAL A 43 -1.31 15.17 -9.43
C VAL A 43 -1.78 13.72 -9.33
N ALA A 44 -3.07 13.49 -9.12
CA ALA A 44 -3.64 12.15 -9.01
C ALA A 44 -3.40 11.30 -10.27
N GLN A 45 -3.33 11.91 -11.45
CA GLN A 45 -3.05 11.20 -12.72
C GLN A 45 -1.66 10.57 -12.81
N GLN A 46 -0.75 10.95 -11.91
CA GLN A 46 0.55 10.27 -11.76
C GLN A 46 0.42 8.85 -11.19
N THR A 47 -0.70 8.57 -10.51
CA THR A 47 -1.00 7.26 -9.90
C THR A 47 -2.19 6.58 -10.58
N TYR A 48 -3.17 7.36 -11.06
CA TYR A 48 -4.42 6.85 -11.66
C TYR A 48 -4.56 7.24 -13.13
N ASN A 49 -5.07 6.36 -14.00
CA ASN A 49 -5.32 6.77 -15.40
C ASN A 49 -6.59 7.63 -15.53
N TYR A 50 -7.59 7.39 -14.68
CA TYR A 50 -8.87 8.10 -14.70
C TYR A 50 -9.43 8.31 -13.28
N ILE A 51 -10.15 9.42 -13.07
CA ILE A 51 -10.77 9.79 -11.79
C ILE A 51 -12.27 9.94 -12.00
N ALA A 52 -13.05 9.14 -11.27
CA ALA A 52 -14.49 9.09 -11.34
C ALA A 52 -15.11 9.58 -10.01
N TYR A 53 -15.82 10.71 -10.04
CA TYR A 53 -16.57 11.23 -8.88
C TYR A 53 -17.96 10.61 -8.70
N LYS A 54 -18.24 9.58 -9.51
CA LYS A 54 -19.46 8.79 -9.50
C LYS A 54 -19.05 7.33 -9.54
N SER A 55 -19.55 6.55 -8.59
CA SER A 55 -19.39 5.11 -8.59
C SER A 55 -20.56 4.45 -9.32
N PRO A 56 -20.40 3.23 -9.88
CA PRO A 56 -21.54 2.37 -10.18
C PRO A 56 -22.49 2.32 -8.97
N ARG A 57 -23.81 2.30 -9.21
CA ARG A 57 -24.90 2.47 -8.20
C ARG A 57 -24.77 1.65 -6.90
N ARG A 58 -23.90 0.64 -6.84
CA ARG A 58 -23.75 -0.30 -5.72
C ARG A 58 -22.60 0.01 -4.76
N TYR A 59 -21.69 0.93 -5.08
CA TYR A 59 -20.49 1.13 -4.23
C TYR A 59 -20.36 2.51 -3.57
N GLY A 60 -21.43 3.31 -3.55
CA GLY A 60 -21.45 4.57 -2.82
C GLY A 60 -22.21 5.68 -3.53
N ASN A 61 -22.37 6.80 -2.83
CA ASN A 61 -22.99 8.01 -3.36
C ASN A 61 -21.95 8.85 -4.12
N SER A 62 -22.44 9.62 -5.09
CA SER A 62 -21.60 10.58 -5.82
C SER A 62 -21.15 11.70 -4.89
N ILE A 63 -19.95 12.22 -5.10
CA ILE A 63 -19.43 13.31 -4.27
C ILE A 63 -19.90 14.66 -4.82
N PRO A 64 -20.49 15.52 -3.97
CA PRO A 64 -20.82 16.90 -4.33
C PRO A 64 -19.60 17.66 -4.82
N GLU A 65 -19.77 18.49 -5.86
CA GLU A 65 -18.66 19.19 -6.54
C GLU A 65 -17.78 20.00 -5.57
N HIS A 66 -18.39 20.71 -4.63
CA HIS A 66 -17.69 21.51 -3.63
C HIS A 66 -16.78 20.71 -2.67
N GLN A 67 -16.94 19.38 -2.57
CA GLN A 67 -16.12 18.53 -1.71
C GLN A 67 -14.98 17.83 -2.47
N ARG A 68 -15.02 17.80 -3.80
CA ARG A 68 -14.10 16.98 -4.61
C ARG A 68 -12.64 17.37 -4.41
N LEU A 69 -12.36 18.67 -4.35
CA LEU A 69 -10.99 19.19 -4.19
C LEU A 69 -10.38 18.73 -2.86
N GLU A 70 -11.10 18.94 -1.76
CA GLU A 70 -10.62 18.55 -0.42
C GLU A 70 -10.34 17.05 -0.35
N ARG A 71 -11.27 16.23 -0.85
CA ARG A 71 -11.17 14.76 -0.83
C ARG A 71 -10.01 14.27 -1.69
N LEU A 72 -9.83 14.82 -2.89
CA LEU A 72 -8.73 14.44 -3.77
C LEU A 72 -7.37 14.89 -3.23
N ASN A 73 -7.30 16.08 -2.63
CA ASN A 73 -6.09 16.52 -1.92
C ASN A 73 -5.74 15.62 -0.72
N ALA A 74 -6.73 15.08 -0.02
CA ALA A 74 -6.49 14.12 1.06
C ALA A 74 -5.90 12.80 0.55
N ILE A 75 -6.36 12.31 -0.63
CA ILE A 75 -5.78 11.14 -1.30
C ILE A 75 -4.35 11.40 -1.75
N ASN A 76 -4.14 12.49 -2.49
CA ASN A 76 -2.82 12.84 -3.01
C ASN A 76 -1.79 12.98 -1.88
N ARG A 77 -2.20 13.56 -0.74
CA ARG A 77 -1.37 13.67 0.45
C ARG A 77 -0.94 12.31 0.98
N GLU A 78 -1.87 11.37 1.06
CA GLU A 78 -1.58 10.06 1.61
C GLU A 78 -0.71 9.22 0.67
N VAL A 79 -0.98 9.27 -0.64
CA VAL A 79 -0.11 8.66 -1.66
C VAL A 79 1.29 9.21 -1.56
N SER A 80 1.45 10.54 -1.63
CA SER A 80 2.74 11.22 -1.53
C SER A 80 3.47 10.86 -0.24
N ARG A 81 2.76 10.82 0.90
CA ARG A 81 3.36 10.44 2.18
C ARG A 81 3.89 9.01 2.15
N VAL A 82 3.11 8.03 1.68
CA VAL A 82 3.53 6.63 1.63
C VAL A 82 4.73 6.48 0.69
N GLU A 83 4.66 7.04 -0.52
CA GLU A 83 5.73 7.01 -1.51
C GLU A 83 7.02 7.64 -0.97
N ALA A 84 6.94 8.81 -0.33
CA ALA A 84 8.10 9.47 0.27
C ALA A 84 8.67 8.71 1.48
N THR A 85 7.81 8.19 2.37
CA THR A 85 8.24 7.48 3.60
C THR A 85 9.05 6.23 3.27
N TYR A 86 8.62 5.49 2.25
CA TYR A 86 9.23 4.22 1.88
C TYR A 86 10.14 4.31 0.64
N ASN A 87 10.28 5.50 0.04
CA ASN A 87 11.03 5.73 -1.18
C ASN A 87 10.61 4.78 -2.33
N ILE A 88 9.31 4.68 -2.54
CA ILE A 88 8.67 3.82 -3.55
C ILE A 88 7.73 4.64 -4.43
N LYS A 89 7.27 4.04 -5.51
CA LYS A 89 6.07 4.42 -6.24
C LYS A 89 4.99 3.37 -6.02
N LEU A 90 3.80 3.81 -5.65
CA LEU A 90 2.65 2.92 -5.61
C LEU A 90 2.28 2.50 -7.05
N PRO A 91 1.88 1.23 -7.27
CA PRO A 91 1.55 0.76 -8.60
C PRO A 91 0.40 1.57 -9.21
N ARG A 92 0.50 1.86 -10.50
CA ARG A 92 -0.57 2.56 -11.22
C ARG A 92 -1.84 1.72 -11.29
N VAL A 93 -2.97 2.41 -11.22
CA VAL A 93 -4.32 1.84 -11.29
C VAL A 93 -5.12 2.54 -12.39
N ASN A 94 -5.95 1.81 -13.13
CA ASN A 94 -6.73 2.39 -14.22
C ASN A 94 -7.74 3.44 -13.75
N ILE A 95 -8.53 3.14 -12.72
CA ILE A 95 -9.62 4.04 -12.29
C ILE A 95 -9.61 4.24 -10.78
N LEU A 96 -9.66 5.50 -10.37
CA LEU A 96 -10.04 5.91 -9.03
C LEU A 96 -11.51 6.31 -9.00
N HIS A 97 -12.34 5.58 -8.28
CA HIS A 97 -13.68 6.02 -7.88
C HIS A 97 -13.62 6.73 -6.53
N LEU A 98 -13.88 8.03 -6.55
CA LEU A 98 -14.01 8.86 -5.36
C LEU A 98 -15.49 8.98 -4.99
N THR A 99 -15.92 8.21 -3.99
CA THR A 99 -17.33 8.15 -3.57
C THR A 99 -17.53 8.17 -2.07
N ASP A 100 -18.73 8.59 -1.68
CA ASP A 100 -19.15 8.52 -0.29
C ASP A 100 -19.69 7.12 -0.01
N SER A 101 -18.84 6.31 0.62
CA SER A 101 -19.07 4.91 0.96
C SER A 101 -18.47 4.64 2.34
N ASN A 102 -18.97 3.62 3.03
CA ASN A 102 -18.41 3.15 4.29
C ASN A 102 -17.32 2.09 4.10
N ARG A 103 -17.06 1.66 2.85
CA ARG A 103 -16.09 0.62 2.51
C ARG A 103 -15.30 0.99 1.26
N GLY A 104 -14.01 0.66 1.29
CA GLY A 104 -13.19 0.62 0.09
C GLY A 104 -13.43 -0.67 -0.70
N PHE A 105 -12.95 -0.69 -1.94
CA PHE A 105 -12.91 -1.91 -2.75
C PHE A 105 -11.93 -1.78 -3.90
N TYR A 106 -11.10 -2.79 -4.11
CA TYR A 106 -10.31 -2.96 -5.31
C TYR A 106 -10.89 -4.04 -6.23
N SER A 107 -11.06 -3.72 -7.51
CA SER A 107 -11.49 -4.68 -8.53
C SER A 107 -10.34 -5.11 -9.44
N TYR A 108 -9.86 -6.35 -9.28
CA TYR A 108 -8.84 -6.93 -10.16
C TYR A 108 -9.21 -6.90 -11.65
N ARG A 109 -10.50 -7.12 -11.97
CA ARG A 109 -10.97 -7.24 -13.36
C ARG A 109 -10.90 -5.93 -14.14
N ARG A 110 -11.13 -4.81 -13.48
CA ARG A 110 -11.17 -3.47 -14.10
C ARG A 110 -10.00 -2.60 -13.70
N ASP A 111 -9.19 -3.09 -12.76
CA ASP A 111 -8.12 -2.36 -12.13
C ASP A 111 -8.61 -0.99 -11.64
N GLU A 112 -9.65 -1.03 -10.82
CA GLU A 112 -10.28 0.16 -10.24
C GLU A 112 -10.28 0.08 -8.72
N ILE A 113 -9.95 1.19 -8.07
CA ILE A 113 -10.11 1.35 -6.62
C ILE A 113 -11.31 2.26 -6.35
N ILE A 114 -12.12 1.85 -5.39
CA ILE A 114 -13.20 2.64 -4.80
C ILE A 114 -12.73 3.01 -3.39
N PHE A 115 -12.58 4.31 -3.13
CA PHE A 115 -12.23 4.74 -1.77
C PHE A 115 -13.48 5.13 -0.98
N SER A 116 -13.52 4.63 0.25
CA SER A 116 -14.32 5.22 1.32
C SER A 116 -13.66 6.51 1.80
N THR A 117 -14.42 7.60 1.79
CA THR A 117 -14.05 8.87 2.39
C THR A 117 -14.00 8.80 3.93
N THR A 118 -14.65 7.80 4.53
CA THR A 118 -14.55 7.45 5.94
C THR A 118 -13.30 6.61 6.18
N ARG A 119 -12.40 7.02 7.10
CA ARG A 119 -11.07 6.42 7.34
C ARG A 119 -10.17 6.38 6.07
N LEU A 120 -10.27 7.42 5.24
CA LEU A 120 -9.61 7.53 3.92
C LEU A 120 -8.18 7.02 3.88
N ALA A 121 -7.31 7.47 4.79
CA ALA A 121 -5.90 7.10 4.76
C ALA A 121 -5.68 5.59 4.96
N HIS A 122 -6.39 4.97 5.90
CA HIS A 122 -6.31 3.53 6.12
C HIS A 122 -6.89 2.76 4.93
N THR A 123 -8.08 3.13 4.47
CA THR A 123 -8.70 2.51 3.29
C THR A 123 -7.78 2.60 2.07
N LEU A 124 -7.11 3.74 1.88
CA LEU A 124 -6.19 3.92 0.76
C LEU A 124 -5.07 2.89 0.78
N ARG A 125 -4.39 2.77 1.93
CA ARG A 125 -3.28 1.82 2.09
C ARG A 125 -3.77 0.37 1.97
N HIS A 126 -4.95 0.08 2.51
CA HIS A 126 -5.59 -1.22 2.41
C HIS A 126 -5.86 -1.61 0.94
N GLU A 127 -6.53 -0.75 0.16
CA GLU A 127 -6.83 -1.08 -1.24
C GLU A 127 -5.56 -1.13 -2.11
N PHE A 128 -4.56 -0.28 -1.85
CA PHE A 128 -3.27 -0.39 -2.54
C PHE A 128 -2.53 -1.68 -2.21
N ALA A 129 -2.69 -2.23 -1.02
CA ALA A 129 -2.12 -3.54 -0.69
C ALA A 129 -2.71 -4.63 -1.60
N HIS A 130 -4.02 -4.61 -1.87
CA HIS A 130 -4.64 -5.51 -2.84
C HIS A 130 -4.10 -5.29 -4.27
N VAL A 131 -3.82 -4.04 -4.66
CA VAL A 131 -3.13 -3.76 -5.95
C VAL A 131 -1.74 -4.39 -5.96
N ILE A 132 -0.94 -4.17 -4.92
CA ILE A 132 0.42 -4.70 -4.80
C ILE A 132 0.40 -6.23 -4.86
N ASP A 133 -0.53 -6.87 -4.14
CA ASP A 133 -0.73 -8.31 -4.20
C ASP A 133 -1.04 -8.78 -5.63
N HIS A 134 -1.96 -8.10 -6.32
CA HIS A 134 -2.30 -8.46 -7.70
C HIS A 134 -1.11 -8.32 -8.67
N ARG A 135 -0.22 -7.33 -8.45
CA ARG A 135 0.95 -7.10 -9.30
C ARG A 135 2.11 -8.04 -9.00
N LEU A 136 2.33 -8.39 -7.73
CA LEU A 136 3.52 -9.13 -7.27
C LEU A 136 3.24 -10.58 -6.85
N GLY A 137 1.98 -10.97 -6.65
CA GLY A 137 1.61 -12.30 -6.16
C GLY A 137 2.04 -12.52 -4.71
N VAL A 138 1.82 -11.54 -3.84
CA VAL A 138 2.29 -11.52 -2.44
C VAL A 138 1.68 -12.66 -1.63
N THR A 139 0.39 -12.92 -1.79
CA THR A 139 -0.40 -13.85 -0.96
C THR A 139 -0.22 -15.33 -1.32
N GLY A 140 0.97 -15.68 -1.81
CA GLY A 140 1.38 -17.04 -2.16
C GLY A 140 1.74 -17.94 -0.97
N ARG A 141 2.50 -19.00 -1.24
CA ARG A 141 2.84 -20.04 -0.26
C ARG A 141 3.60 -19.50 0.96
N GLU A 142 4.58 -18.64 0.73
CA GLU A 142 5.40 -18.06 1.80
C GLU A 142 4.55 -17.22 2.76
N TRP A 143 3.71 -16.34 2.21
CA TRP A 143 2.76 -15.56 2.98
C TRP A 143 1.82 -16.43 3.81
N LYS A 144 1.25 -17.48 3.21
CA LYS A 144 0.38 -18.42 3.92
C LYS A 144 1.08 -19.03 5.14
N GLN A 145 2.31 -19.52 4.98
CA GLN A 145 3.09 -20.10 6.07
C GLN A 145 3.39 -19.07 7.15
N LEU A 146 3.68 -17.83 6.76
CA LEU A 146 3.91 -16.73 7.69
C LEU A 146 2.65 -16.40 8.50
N VAL A 147 1.48 -16.32 7.86
CA VAL A 147 0.19 -16.06 8.53
C VAL A 147 -0.17 -17.19 9.50
N GLU A 148 0.04 -18.45 9.11
CA GLU A 148 -0.13 -19.61 10.02
C GLU A 148 0.78 -19.45 11.25
N LYS A 149 2.05 -19.10 11.05
CA LYS A 149 2.98 -18.82 12.16
C LYS A 149 2.53 -17.66 13.05
N MET A 150 2.05 -16.56 12.47
CA MET A 150 1.53 -15.41 13.23
C MET A 150 0.38 -15.81 14.14
N LYS A 151 -0.54 -16.63 13.64
CA LYS A 151 -1.71 -17.09 14.40
C LYS A 151 -1.35 -18.13 15.47
N ASP A 152 -0.56 -19.13 15.10
CA ASP A 152 -0.34 -20.30 15.94
C ASP A 152 0.78 -20.08 16.97
N THR A 153 1.83 -19.35 16.61
CA THR A 153 3.00 -19.11 17.48
C THR A 153 2.91 -17.77 18.21
N TYR A 154 2.53 -16.70 17.49
CA TYR A 154 2.51 -15.36 18.06
C TYR A 154 1.12 -14.94 18.57
N HIS A 155 0.08 -15.74 18.32
CA HIS A 155 -1.31 -15.41 18.63
C HIS A 155 -1.71 -14.01 18.13
N PHE A 156 -1.23 -13.67 16.94
CA PHE A 156 -1.25 -12.32 16.40
C PHE A 156 -2.14 -12.21 15.15
N SER A 157 -2.88 -11.10 15.07
CA SER A 157 -3.58 -10.64 13.88
C SER A 157 -3.55 -9.11 13.83
N PRO A 158 -3.28 -8.46 12.67
CA PRO A 158 -3.29 -7.00 12.55
C PRO A 158 -4.62 -6.37 12.94
N SER A 159 -5.72 -7.08 12.68
CA SER A 159 -7.08 -6.70 13.06
C SER A 159 -7.99 -7.92 13.11
N GLU A 160 -9.24 -7.74 13.54
CA GLU A 160 -10.26 -8.79 13.41
C GLU A 160 -10.56 -9.08 11.93
N TYR A 161 -10.63 -8.03 11.10
CA TYR A 161 -10.97 -8.14 9.68
C TYR A 161 -9.92 -8.92 8.88
N ALA A 162 -8.64 -8.82 9.26
CA ALA A 162 -7.53 -9.59 8.71
C ALA A 162 -7.76 -11.12 8.75
N ASN A 163 -8.63 -11.62 9.63
CA ASN A 163 -8.91 -13.06 9.72
C ASN A 163 -9.85 -13.59 8.64
N THR A 164 -10.40 -12.73 7.78
CA THR A 164 -11.34 -13.11 6.72
C THR A 164 -10.70 -14.05 5.70
N ASN A 165 -9.50 -13.74 5.20
CA ASN A 165 -8.72 -14.55 4.26
C ASN A 165 -7.25 -14.05 4.23
N LEU A 166 -6.41 -14.62 3.36
CA LEU A 166 -4.98 -14.27 3.29
C LEU A 166 -4.76 -12.86 2.71
N GLU A 167 -5.61 -12.47 1.77
CA GLU A 167 -5.57 -11.18 1.08
C GLU A 167 -5.92 -10.02 2.03
N GLU A 168 -6.96 -10.19 2.84
CA GLU A 168 -7.34 -9.21 3.86
C GLU A 168 -6.31 -9.13 4.99
N TYR A 169 -5.67 -10.26 5.33
CA TYR A 169 -4.55 -10.22 6.28
C TYR A 169 -3.40 -9.38 5.74
N TRP A 170 -3.07 -9.54 4.45
CA TRP A 170 -2.04 -8.74 3.81
C TRP A 170 -2.43 -7.25 3.77
N ALA A 171 -3.66 -6.96 3.37
CA ALA A 171 -4.13 -5.59 3.24
C ALA A 171 -4.18 -4.83 4.57
N GLU A 172 -4.65 -5.49 5.62
CA GLU A 172 -4.65 -4.92 6.97
C GLU A 172 -3.23 -4.76 7.54
N ALA A 173 -2.36 -5.76 7.34
CA ALA A 173 -0.97 -5.69 7.78
C ALA A 173 -0.24 -4.53 7.10
N PHE A 174 -0.33 -4.43 5.77
CA PHE A 174 0.27 -3.33 5.02
C PHE A 174 -0.31 -1.97 5.47
N ALA A 175 -1.64 -1.84 5.59
CA ALA A 175 -2.28 -0.59 5.96
C ALA A 175 -1.91 -0.10 7.37
N TYR A 176 -1.67 -1.00 8.31
CA TYR A 176 -1.21 -0.66 9.66
C TYR A 176 0.29 -0.37 9.70
N PHE A 177 1.12 -1.22 9.08
CA PHE A 177 2.57 -1.04 8.99
C PHE A 177 2.96 0.29 8.35
N THR A 178 2.19 0.73 7.36
CA THR A 178 2.41 1.98 6.63
C THR A 178 1.69 3.20 7.23
N ALA A 179 1.02 3.04 8.38
CA ALA A 179 0.32 4.13 9.06
C ALA A 179 1.29 5.17 9.64
N PRO A 180 0.89 6.46 9.71
CA PRO A 180 1.69 7.47 10.40
C PRO A 180 1.87 7.07 11.87
N GLY A 181 3.11 7.14 12.37
CA GLY A 181 3.45 6.78 13.75
C GLY A 181 3.59 5.27 14.00
N TYR A 182 3.55 4.42 12.97
CA TYR A 182 3.92 3.01 13.15
C TYR A 182 5.37 2.92 13.68
N GLY A 183 5.58 2.07 14.69
CA GLY A 183 6.89 1.88 15.32
C GLY A 183 7.34 2.98 16.28
N THR A 184 6.54 4.03 16.53
CA THR A 184 6.84 5.05 17.57
C THR A 184 6.35 4.65 18.96
N SER A 185 5.63 3.53 19.07
CA SER A 185 5.21 2.90 20.32
C SER A 185 5.63 1.44 20.33
N ASP A 186 5.49 0.76 21.48
CA ASP A 186 5.82 -0.67 21.63
C ASP A 186 4.90 -1.60 20.81
N ASN A 187 3.84 -1.07 20.18
CA ASN A 187 2.94 -1.81 19.32
C ASN A 187 3.53 -2.01 17.92
N ARG A 188 4.51 -2.91 17.84
CA ARG A 188 5.13 -3.36 16.60
C ARG A 188 4.64 -4.73 16.19
N PHE A 189 4.78 -5.06 14.92
CA PHE A 189 4.50 -6.41 14.47
C PHE A 189 5.62 -7.36 14.87
N PRO A 190 5.35 -8.67 14.94
CA PRO A 190 6.42 -9.65 15.00
C PRO A 190 7.44 -9.40 13.89
N ALA A 191 8.74 -9.48 14.21
CA ALA A 191 9.81 -9.05 13.31
C ALA A 191 9.79 -9.75 11.94
N GLU A 192 9.33 -11.00 11.88
CA GLU A 192 9.21 -11.76 10.65
C GLU A 192 8.12 -11.20 9.73
N LEU A 193 7.02 -10.69 10.30
CA LEU A 193 5.98 -10.00 9.56
C LEU A 193 6.47 -8.64 9.05
N GLU A 194 7.16 -7.86 9.89
CA GLU A 194 7.78 -6.60 9.44
C GLU A 194 8.76 -6.84 8.29
N THR A 195 9.63 -7.83 8.43
CA THR A 195 10.63 -8.20 7.41
C THR A 195 9.96 -8.57 6.10
N PHE A 196 8.90 -9.38 6.14
CA PHE A 196 8.16 -9.76 4.94
C PHE A 196 7.55 -8.52 4.24
N ILE A 197 6.88 -7.63 5.00
CA ILE A 197 6.29 -6.42 4.44
C ILE A 197 7.36 -5.50 3.84
N THR A 198 8.50 -5.31 4.53
CA THR A 198 9.63 -4.53 4.01
C THR A 198 10.18 -5.13 2.72
N ASN A 199 10.35 -6.45 2.64
CA ASN A 199 10.82 -7.12 1.42
C ASN A 199 9.85 -6.96 0.24
N VAL A 200 8.55 -6.88 0.49
CA VAL A 200 7.56 -6.57 -0.56
C VAL A 200 7.66 -5.11 -0.99
N ILE A 201 7.80 -4.17 -0.04
CA ILE A 201 8.01 -2.74 -0.33
C ILE A 201 9.26 -2.53 -1.17
N ASP A 202 10.36 -3.22 -0.87
CA ASP A 202 11.63 -3.12 -1.60
C ASP A 202 11.56 -3.64 -3.05
N GLN A 203 10.55 -4.44 -3.39
CA GLN A 203 10.30 -4.87 -4.77
C GLN A 203 9.55 -3.80 -5.60
N LEU A 204 8.97 -2.79 -4.96
CA LEU A 204 8.26 -1.73 -5.66
C LEU A 204 9.24 -0.79 -6.38
N GLU A 205 8.76 -0.18 -7.47
CA GLU A 205 9.57 0.76 -8.24
C GLU A 205 10.04 1.92 -7.35
N ARG A 206 11.31 2.32 -7.49
CA ARG A 206 11.85 3.49 -6.80
C ARG A 206 11.72 4.73 -7.69
N PRO A 207 11.45 5.92 -7.12
CA PRO A 207 11.42 7.14 -7.91
C PRO A 207 12.79 7.43 -8.52
N VAL A 208 12.81 7.71 -9.84
CA VAL A 208 13.98 8.33 -10.49
C VAL A 208 14.05 9.76 -9.95
N MET A 209 15.09 10.08 -9.18
CA MET A 209 15.26 11.43 -8.63
C MET A 209 15.30 12.47 -9.75
N LEU A 210 14.20 13.18 -9.95
CA LEU A 210 14.13 14.41 -10.72
C LEU A 210 14.12 15.55 -9.71
N VAL A 211 15.09 16.45 -9.82
CA VAL A 211 15.32 17.59 -8.92
C VAL A 211 14.01 18.32 -8.64
N ALA A 212 13.64 18.42 -7.36
CA ALA A 212 12.39 18.98 -6.89
C ALA A 212 12.19 20.43 -7.35
N SER A 213 11.03 20.71 -7.93
CA SER A 213 10.53 22.08 -8.07
C SER A 213 9.84 22.47 -6.77
N THR A 214 10.42 23.43 -6.04
CA THR A 214 9.82 24.04 -4.85
C THR A 214 8.50 24.72 -5.19
N CYS A 215 7.52 24.63 -4.29
CA CYS A 215 6.23 25.31 -4.42
C CYS A 215 6.42 26.81 -4.71
N ARG A 216 5.70 27.35 -5.71
CA ARG A 216 5.60 28.78 -6.02
C ARG A 216 4.21 29.28 -5.69
#